data_AF-A0A6G6Z9V5-F1
#
_entry.id   AF-A0A6G6Z9V5-F1
#
_cell.length_a   1.000
_cell.length_b   1.000
_cell.length_c   1.000
_cell.angle_alpha   90.00
_cell.angle_beta   90.00
_cell.angle_gamma   90.00
#
_symmetry.space_group_name_H-M   'P 1'
#
loop_
_entity.id
_entity.type
_entity.pdbx_description
1 polymer ?
#
loop_
_entity_poly.entity_id
_entity_poly.type
_entity_poly.pdbx_seq_one_letter_code
_entity_poly.pdbx_strand_id
1 'polypeptide(L)'
;MTSREGFGPSKVFACTLGVVTALSVFVLASPSAVAEEGFSGPTFRKGMWRFVRTLEIATSSNVRQKLLEREMTRCVDPTQAMKATFSSPSVGNCHSSRPEKINNKYVFSNRCDYLGPVSTVITVLSDEAYTEVNKTNVGQAPRTDRVVARRISDCHEDRASLGRPAAEPGELPLQQDGAEGEPL
;
A
#
# COMPACT_ATOMS: atom_id res chain seq x y z
N MET A 1 65.92 -23.69 58.65
CA MET A 1 65.04 -23.99 59.79
C MET A 1 64.38 -22.68 60.25
N THR A 2 63.07 -22.74 60.45
CA THR A 2 62.18 -21.84 61.23
C THR A 2 61.94 -20.39 60.80
N SER A 3 60.68 -20.19 60.39
CA SER A 3 59.82 -19.00 60.43
C SER A 3 59.76 -18.33 61.82
N ARG A 4 59.53 -17.00 61.84
CA ARG A 4 58.79 -16.24 62.88
C ARG A 4 58.65 -14.76 62.45
N GLU A 5 57.45 -14.31 62.09
CA GLU A 5 56.44 -13.61 62.92
C GLU A 5 56.80 -12.16 63.31
N GLY A 6 55.87 -11.24 63.04
CA GLY A 6 55.94 -9.85 63.51
C GLY A 6 54.81 -8.97 62.99
N PHE A 7 53.56 -9.27 63.36
CA PHE A 7 52.40 -8.39 63.21
C PHE A 7 52.36 -7.39 64.38
N GLY A 8 52.07 -6.12 64.10
CA GLY A 8 51.89 -5.05 65.10
C GLY A 8 50.89 -3.99 64.61
N PRO A 9 50.26 -3.21 65.51
CA PRO A 9 48.79 -3.13 65.57
C PRO A 9 48.12 -1.87 64.97
N SER A 10 46.82 -2.04 64.75
CA SER A 10 45.77 -1.14 64.25
C SER A 10 45.69 0.27 64.86
N LYS A 11 45.17 1.21 64.05
CA LYS A 11 44.14 2.24 64.34
C LYS A 11 44.14 3.27 63.18
N VAL A 12 43.05 3.78 62.59
CA VAL A 12 41.62 3.81 62.91
C VAL A 12 40.80 4.24 61.67
N PHE A 13 39.48 4.04 61.77
CA PHE A 13 38.36 4.81 61.22
C PHE A 13 37.91 4.61 59.77
N ALA A 14 36.70 4.03 59.70
CA ALA A 14 35.82 3.93 58.55
C ALA A 14 35.26 5.30 58.12
N CYS A 15 35.07 5.47 56.81
CA CYS A 15 34.03 6.28 56.16
C CYS A 15 33.99 5.82 54.69
N THR A 16 33.06 4.94 54.32
CA THR A 16 31.71 5.20 53.77
C THR A 16 31.66 5.23 52.25
N LEU A 17 30.58 4.61 51.76
CA LEU A 17 29.95 4.68 50.44
C LEU A 17 30.55 3.81 49.33
N GLY A 18 30.00 2.60 49.28
CA GLY A 18 30.08 1.71 48.14
C GLY A 18 29.46 2.33 46.89
N VAL A 19 30.21 2.23 45.79
CA VAL A 19 29.71 2.49 44.45
C VAL A 19 28.98 1.23 44.00
N VAL A 20 27.66 1.23 44.12
CA VAL A 20 26.81 0.26 43.42
C VAL A 20 26.83 0.65 41.95
N THR A 21 27.66 -0.03 41.15
CA THR A 21 27.61 0.09 39.69
C THR A 21 26.29 -0.49 39.20
N ALA A 22 25.31 0.37 38.94
CA ALA A 22 24.10 0.01 38.22
C ALA A 22 24.48 -0.41 36.78
N LEU A 23 24.43 -1.71 36.51
CA LEU A 23 24.47 -2.25 35.16
C LEU A 23 23.16 -1.85 34.45
N SER A 24 23.16 -0.70 33.79
CA SER A 24 22.12 -0.33 32.83
C SER A 24 22.24 -1.24 31.62
N VAL A 25 21.44 -2.31 31.60
CA VAL A 25 21.21 -3.12 30.41
C VAL A 25 20.39 -2.26 29.44
N PHE A 26 21.07 -1.60 28.50
CA PHE A 26 20.43 -1.02 27.33
C PHE A 26 19.91 -2.16 26.47
N VAL A 27 18.62 -2.47 26.60
CA VAL A 27 17.90 -3.28 25.61
C VAL A 27 17.83 -2.44 24.34
N LEU A 28 18.76 -2.68 23.42
CA LEU A 28 18.65 -2.27 22.03
C LEU A 28 17.40 -2.94 21.46
N ALA A 29 16.28 -2.22 21.49
CA ALA A 29 15.13 -2.53 20.67
C ALA A 29 15.54 -2.29 19.22
N SER A 30 16.12 -3.32 18.60
CA SER A 30 16.26 -3.38 17.16
C SER A 30 14.88 -3.14 16.56
N PRO A 31 14.67 -2.14 15.68
CA PRO A 31 13.49 -2.16 14.85
C PRO A 31 13.56 -3.49 14.11
N SER A 32 12.61 -4.36 14.39
CA SER A 32 12.31 -5.50 13.54
C SER A 32 11.95 -4.91 12.18
N ALA A 33 12.96 -4.77 11.33
CA ALA A 33 12.77 -4.84 9.89
C ALA A 33 12.10 -6.20 9.68
N VAL A 34 10.78 -6.17 9.65
CA VAL A 34 9.98 -7.27 9.13
C VAL A 34 10.54 -7.45 7.73
N ALA A 35 11.42 -8.43 7.56
CA ALA A 35 11.78 -8.92 6.26
C ALA A 35 10.46 -9.43 5.70
N GLU A 36 9.80 -8.61 4.88
CA GLU A 36 8.70 -9.11 4.07
C GLU A 36 9.26 -10.33 3.36
N GLU A 37 8.64 -11.50 3.61
CA GLU A 37 8.85 -12.68 2.80
C GLU A 37 8.83 -12.25 1.33
N GLY A 38 9.98 -12.40 0.68
CA GLY A 38 10.36 -11.56 -0.46
C GLY A 38 9.33 -11.57 -1.58
N PHE A 39 8.62 -10.45 -1.74
CA PHE A 39 7.75 -10.24 -2.90
C PHE A 39 8.58 -10.35 -4.18
N SER A 40 8.29 -11.38 -4.99
CA SER A 40 9.00 -11.69 -6.23
C SER A 40 8.37 -11.05 -7.49
N GLY A 41 7.35 -10.21 -7.30
CA GLY A 41 6.64 -9.53 -8.37
C GLY A 41 7.30 -8.22 -8.82
N PRO A 42 6.63 -7.46 -9.71
CA PRO A 42 7.14 -6.19 -10.20
C PRO A 42 7.00 -5.06 -9.17
N THR A 43 8.01 -4.20 -9.09
CA THR A 43 8.02 -3.01 -8.23
C THR A 43 7.92 -1.75 -9.08
N PHE A 44 7.05 -0.84 -8.67
CA PHE A 44 6.75 0.42 -9.35
C PHE A 44 6.86 1.59 -8.37
N ARG A 45 7.21 2.76 -8.89
CA ARG A 45 7.24 3.99 -8.08
C ARG A 45 5.83 4.46 -7.74
N LYS A 46 5.59 4.75 -6.47
CA LYS A 46 4.39 5.48 -6.02
C LYS A 46 4.34 6.86 -6.71
N GLY A 47 3.14 7.34 -7.00
CA GLY A 47 2.95 8.68 -7.56
C GLY A 47 1.56 8.88 -8.13
N MET A 48 1.41 9.94 -8.92
CA MET A 48 0.26 10.12 -9.78
C MET A 48 0.42 9.25 -11.03
N TRP A 49 -0.57 8.41 -11.29
CA TRP A 49 -0.58 7.48 -12.41
C TRP A 49 -1.77 7.73 -13.32
N ARG A 50 -1.52 7.69 -14.63
CA ARG A 50 -2.51 7.69 -15.69
C ARG A 50 -2.73 6.26 -16.16
N PHE A 51 -3.99 5.84 -16.23
CA PHE A 51 -4.43 4.54 -16.71
C PHE A 51 -5.36 4.74 -17.89
N VAL A 52 -5.04 4.12 -19.02
CA VAL A 52 -5.94 4.02 -20.18
C VAL A 52 -6.39 2.58 -20.30
N ARG A 53 -7.67 2.32 -20.04
CA ARG A 53 -8.30 1.00 -20.13
C ARG A 53 -9.13 0.90 -21.40
N THR A 54 -8.84 -0.10 -22.23
CA THR A 54 -9.56 -0.40 -23.47
C THR A 54 -10.18 -1.79 -23.38
N LEU A 55 -11.48 -1.89 -23.63
CA LEU A 55 -12.18 -3.18 -23.73
C LEU A 55 -12.52 -3.44 -25.19
N GLU A 56 -12.09 -4.59 -25.71
CA GLU A 56 -12.34 -5.05 -27.07
C GLU A 56 -13.09 -6.39 -27.04
N ILE A 57 -13.94 -6.60 -28.04
CA ILE A 57 -14.58 -7.89 -28.32
C ILE A 57 -14.20 -8.34 -29.73
N ALA A 58 -13.86 -9.62 -29.87
CA ALA A 58 -13.64 -10.24 -31.16
C ALA A 58 -14.96 -10.76 -31.71
N THR A 59 -15.33 -10.37 -32.92
CA THR A 59 -16.49 -10.92 -33.63
C THR A 59 -16.15 -12.28 -34.24
N SER A 60 -17.17 -13.00 -34.71
CA SER A 60 -17.02 -14.27 -35.44
C SER A 60 -16.12 -14.17 -36.68
N SER A 61 -15.96 -12.96 -37.25
CA SER A 61 -15.06 -12.66 -38.37
C SER A 61 -13.63 -12.28 -37.95
N ASN A 62 -13.25 -12.48 -36.68
CA ASN A 62 -11.97 -12.06 -36.08
C ASN A 62 -11.70 -10.55 -36.12
N VAL A 63 -12.72 -9.73 -36.42
CA VAL A 63 -12.61 -8.28 -36.32
C VAL A 63 -12.71 -7.88 -34.85
N ARG A 64 -11.77 -7.06 -34.37
CA ARG A 64 -11.82 -6.52 -33.01
C ARG A 64 -12.61 -5.22 -33.00
N GLN A 65 -13.65 -5.19 -32.20
CA GLN A 65 -14.45 -3.99 -31.96
C GLN A 65 -14.14 -3.44 -30.57
N LYS A 66 -13.76 -2.17 -30.53
CA LYS A 66 -13.54 -1.43 -29.28
C LYS A 66 -14.89 -1.10 -28.65
N LEU A 67 -15.20 -1.74 -27.53
CA LEU A 67 -16.44 -1.52 -26.78
C LEU A 67 -16.34 -0.32 -25.85
N LEU A 68 -15.14 -0.06 -25.32
CA LEU A 68 -14.93 0.97 -24.32
C LEU A 68 -13.49 1.46 -24.33
N GLU A 69 -13.32 2.76 -24.13
CA GLU A 69 -12.08 3.35 -23.61
C GLU A 69 -12.39 4.24 -22.43
N ARG A 70 -11.64 4.08 -21.35
CA ARG A 70 -11.70 4.97 -20.21
C ARG A 70 -10.30 5.35 -19.80
N GLU A 71 -10.14 6.62 -19.55
CA GLU A 71 -8.94 7.18 -18.97
C GLU A 71 -9.21 7.58 -17.53
N MET A 72 -8.27 7.29 -16.64
CA MET A 72 -8.33 7.74 -15.25
C MET A 72 -6.93 8.10 -14.75
N THR A 73 -6.89 9.07 -13.85
CA THR A 73 -5.66 9.52 -13.21
C THR A 73 -5.83 9.47 -11.70
N ARG A 74 -4.94 8.78 -10.97
CA ARG A 74 -5.00 8.66 -9.51
C ARG A 74 -3.62 8.55 -8.86
N CYS A 75 -3.50 9.09 -7.65
CA CYS A 75 -2.35 8.87 -6.78
C CYS A 75 -2.42 7.46 -6.19
N VAL A 76 -1.49 6.57 -6.57
CA VAL A 76 -1.47 5.18 -6.12
C VAL A 76 -0.05 4.64 -5.97
N ASP A 77 0.07 3.52 -5.27
CA ASP A 77 1.23 2.65 -5.29
C ASP A 77 0.87 1.36 -6.03
N PRO A 78 1.26 1.21 -7.32
CA PRO A 78 0.97 0.00 -8.07
C PRO A 78 1.62 -1.25 -7.47
N THR A 79 2.76 -1.12 -6.77
CA THR A 79 3.43 -2.26 -6.12
C THR A 79 2.53 -2.89 -5.08
N GLN A 80 1.85 -2.07 -4.27
CA GLN A 80 0.92 -2.56 -3.24
C GLN A 80 -0.26 -3.33 -3.86
N ALA A 81 -0.81 -2.83 -4.97
CA ALA A 81 -1.86 -3.53 -5.71
C ALA A 81 -1.36 -4.87 -6.29
N MET A 82 -0.15 -4.88 -6.84
CA MET A 82 0.49 -6.09 -7.37
C MET A 82 0.78 -7.11 -6.27
N LYS A 83 1.24 -6.69 -5.09
CA LYS A 83 1.41 -7.59 -3.95
C LYS A 83 0.12 -8.35 -3.66
N ALA A 84 -1.02 -7.65 -3.59
CA ALA A 84 -2.32 -8.28 -3.37
C ALA A 84 -2.67 -9.30 -4.48
N THR A 85 -2.42 -8.98 -5.75
CA THR A 85 -2.67 -9.91 -6.87
C THR A 85 -1.76 -11.14 -6.83
N PHE A 86 -0.53 -10.99 -6.36
CA PHE A 86 0.47 -12.07 -6.31
C PHE A 86 0.43 -12.87 -5.00
N SER A 87 -0.13 -12.31 -3.94
CA SER A 87 -0.25 -12.94 -2.62
C SER A 87 -1.62 -13.54 -2.36
N SER A 88 -2.67 -13.14 -3.09
CA SER A 88 -4.03 -13.56 -2.77
C SER A 88 -4.20 -15.08 -2.94
N PRO A 89 -4.53 -15.82 -1.87
CA PRO A 89 -5.10 -17.16 -2.01
C PRO A 89 -6.45 -17.07 -2.74
N SER A 90 -6.98 -18.22 -3.15
CA SER A 90 -8.24 -18.30 -3.90
C SER A 90 -9.36 -17.50 -3.22
N VAL A 91 -9.93 -16.53 -3.94
CA VAL A 91 -11.04 -15.68 -3.45
C VAL A 91 -12.36 -16.30 -3.91
N GLY A 92 -13.12 -16.88 -2.98
CA GLY A 92 -14.29 -17.68 -3.32
C GLY A 92 -13.91 -18.83 -4.25
N ASN A 93 -14.62 -18.97 -5.38
CA ASN A 93 -14.28 -19.97 -6.41
C ASN A 93 -13.26 -19.44 -7.44
N CYS A 94 -12.59 -18.32 -7.17
CA CYS A 94 -11.56 -17.81 -8.05
C CYS A 94 -10.17 -18.30 -7.64
N HIS A 95 -9.59 -19.18 -8.45
CA HIS A 95 -8.24 -19.72 -8.25
C HIS A 95 -7.24 -19.05 -9.20
N SER A 96 -6.27 -18.33 -8.64
CA SER A 96 -5.15 -17.75 -9.39
C SER A 96 -3.99 -18.74 -9.47
N SER A 97 -3.46 -18.97 -10.67
CA SER A 97 -2.16 -19.64 -10.81
C SER A 97 -1.04 -18.72 -10.33
N ARG A 98 0.01 -19.27 -9.69
CA ARG A 98 1.20 -18.47 -9.37
C ARG A 98 1.73 -17.77 -10.63
N PRO A 99 2.02 -16.46 -10.58
CA PRO A 99 2.59 -15.75 -11.71
C PRO A 99 3.95 -16.31 -12.13
N GLU A 100 4.06 -16.65 -13.41
CA GLU A 100 5.32 -17.05 -14.04
C GLU A 100 5.98 -15.82 -14.65
N LYS A 101 7.27 -15.61 -14.33
CA LYS A 101 8.06 -14.52 -14.90
C LYS A 101 8.78 -15.00 -16.15
N ILE A 102 8.47 -14.38 -17.29
CA ILE A 102 9.11 -14.61 -18.58
C ILE A 102 9.68 -13.28 -19.06
N ASN A 103 11.00 -13.09 -18.94
CA ASN A 103 11.68 -11.83 -19.21
C ASN A 103 11.07 -10.66 -18.39
N ASN A 104 10.48 -9.69 -19.07
CA ASN A 104 9.78 -8.54 -18.48
C ASN A 104 8.26 -8.76 -18.34
N LYS A 105 7.78 -9.99 -18.51
CA LYS A 105 6.36 -10.35 -18.44
C LYS A 105 6.08 -11.21 -17.23
N TYR A 106 4.92 -10.98 -16.62
CA TYR A 106 4.33 -11.83 -15.59
C TYR A 106 3.03 -12.38 -16.14
N VAL A 107 2.94 -13.70 -16.22
CA VAL A 107 1.81 -14.42 -16.81
C VAL A 107 1.13 -15.25 -15.74
N PHE A 108 -0.17 -15.10 -15.60
CA PHE A 108 -0.98 -15.94 -14.73
C PHE A 108 -2.38 -16.09 -15.30
N SER A 109 -3.12 -17.05 -14.78
CA SER A 109 -4.51 -17.28 -15.13
C SER A 109 -5.37 -17.28 -13.87
N ASN A 110 -6.46 -16.55 -13.92
CA ASN A 110 -7.51 -16.57 -12.92
C ASN A 110 -8.64 -17.45 -13.42
N ARG A 111 -8.94 -18.54 -12.72
CA ARG A 111 -10.13 -19.35 -12.96
C ARG A 111 -11.20 -18.93 -11.96
N CYS A 112 -12.14 -18.11 -12.39
CA CYS A 112 -13.33 -17.82 -11.58
C CYS A 112 -14.54 -18.50 -12.24
N ASP A 113 -15.31 -19.31 -11.49
CA ASP A 113 -16.42 -20.11 -12.04
C ASP A 113 -17.43 -19.33 -12.90
N TYR A 114 -17.69 -18.07 -12.58
CA TYR A 114 -18.66 -17.23 -13.31
C TYR A 114 -18.05 -16.46 -14.50
N LEU A 115 -16.75 -16.12 -14.44
CA LEU A 115 -16.05 -15.36 -15.50
C LEU A 115 -15.27 -16.27 -16.45
N GLY A 116 -15.22 -17.57 -16.14
CA GLY A 116 -14.37 -18.60 -16.72
C GLY A 116 -12.88 -18.25 -16.72
N PRO A 117 -12.06 -18.95 -17.50
CA PRO A 117 -10.62 -18.75 -17.48
C PRO A 117 -10.26 -17.38 -18.06
N VAL A 118 -9.62 -16.55 -17.23
CA VAL A 118 -9.02 -15.28 -17.62
C VAL A 118 -7.51 -15.45 -17.64
N SER A 119 -6.87 -15.17 -18.77
CA SER A 119 -5.41 -15.08 -18.85
C SER A 119 -4.98 -13.64 -18.68
N THR A 120 -4.10 -13.38 -17.71
CA THR A 120 -3.54 -12.07 -17.42
C THR A 120 -2.07 -12.04 -17.77
N VAL A 121 -1.68 -11.03 -18.55
CA VAL A 121 -0.27 -10.76 -18.89
C VAL A 121 0.06 -9.33 -18.50
N ILE A 122 0.95 -9.18 -17.52
CA ILE A 122 1.53 -7.90 -17.14
C ILE A 122 2.89 -7.80 -17.79
N THR A 123 3.10 -6.78 -18.62
CA THR A 123 4.39 -6.46 -19.23
C THR A 123 4.96 -5.21 -18.57
N VAL A 124 6.09 -5.37 -17.88
CA VAL A 124 6.81 -4.27 -17.23
C VAL A 124 7.67 -3.56 -18.28
N LEU A 125 7.51 -2.24 -18.38
CA LEU A 125 8.31 -1.40 -19.28
C LEU A 125 9.39 -0.65 -18.50
N SER A 126 9.04 -0.13 -17.32
CA SER A 126 9.95 0.47 -16.34
C SER A 126 9.29 0.43 -14.95
N ASP A 127 9.95 1.01 -13.96
CA ASP A 127 9.37 1.31 -12.63
C ASP A 127 8.26 2.38 -12.68
N GLU A 128 8.08 3.06 -13.82
CA GLU A 128 7.07 4.09 -14.08
C GLU A 128 6.05 3.72 -15.17
N ALA A 129 6.13 2.51 -15.74
CA ALA A 129 5.20 2.11 -16.80
C ALA A 129 5.04 0.59 -16.91
N TYR A 130 3.78 0.16 -17.12
CA TYR A 130 3.46 -1.21 -17.46
C TYR A 130 2.21 -1.29 -18.34
N THR A 131 2.00 -2.46 -18.95
CA THR A 131 0.74 -2.79 -19.59
C THR A 131 0.19 -4.08 -19.02
N GLU A 132 -1.12 -4.15 -18.82
CA GLU A 132 -1.84 -5.34 -18.40
C GLU A 132 -2.82 -5.74 -19.50
N VAL A 133 -2.88 -7.02 -19.82
CA VAL A 133 -3.83 -7.58 -20.80
C VAL A 133 -4.52 -8.77 -20.17
N ASN A 134 -5.84 -8.63 -19.99
CA ASN A 134 -6.73 -9.68 -19.52
C ASN A 134 -7.54 -10.21 -20.72
N LYS A 135 -7.43 -11.51 -20.99
CA LYS A 135 -8.18 -12.18 -22.06
C LYS A 135 -9.16 -13.17 -21.47
N THR A 136 -10.41 -13.08 -21.90
CA THR A 136 -11.48 -13.98 -21.49
C THR A 136 -12.10 -14.59 -22.73
N ASN A 137 -12.18 -15.93 -22.79
CA ASN A 137 -12.75 -16.67 -23.92
C ASN A 137 -14.14 -17.24 -23.61
N VAL A 138 -14.86 -16.67 -22.65
CA VAL A 138 -16.17 -17.16 -22.21
C VAL A 138 -17.29 -16.54 -23.04
N GLY A 139 -18.23 -17.38 -23.47
CA GLY A 139 -19.37 -17.00 -24.29
C GLY A 139 -19.07 -17.09 -25.79
N GLN A 140 -19.86 -16.37 -26.60
CA GLN A 140 -19.80 -16.44 -28.07
C GLN A 140 -18.64 -15.66 -28.69
N ALA A 141 -17.96 -14.79 -27.92
CA ALA A 141 -17.00 -13.83 -28.45
C ALA A 141 -15.86 -13.56 -27.45
N PRO A 142 -14.59 -13.83 -27.80
CA PRO A 142 -13.44 -13.50 -26.97
C PRO A 142 -13.38 -12.02 -26.62
N ARG A 143 -13.07 -11.70 -25.37
CA ARG A 143 -12.90 -10.33 -24.87
C ARG A 143 -11.45 -10.08 -24.47
N THR A 144 -10.96 -8.90 -24.79
CA THR A 144 -9.64 -8.42 -24.38
C THR A 144 -9.80 -7.10 -23.64
N ASP A 145 -9.37 -7.07 -22.38
CA ASP A 145 -9.27 -5.86 -21.57
C ASP A 145 -7.79 -5.49 -21.42
N ARG A 146 -7.43 -4.31 -21.93
CA ARG A 146 -6.05 -3.82 -21.95
C ARG A 146 -5.95 -2.55 -21.12
N VAL A 147 -5.02 -2.53 -20.17
CA VAL A 147 -4.66 -1.34 -19.41
C VAL A 147 -3.24 -0.91 -19.79
N VAL A 148 -3.07 0.37 -20.09
CA VAL A 148 -1.77 1.03 -20.23
C VAL A 148 -1.61 1.97 -19.05
N ALA A 149 -0.62 1.71 -18.19
CA ALA A 149 -0.37 2.47 -16.98
C ALA A 149 0.96 3.21 -17.09
N ARG A 150 0.95 4.51 -16.78
CA ARG A 150 2.14 5.37 -16.76
C ARG A 150 2.11 6.32 -15.58
N ARG A 151 3.22 6.46 -14.89
CA ARG A 151 3.43 7.51 -13.89
C ARG A 151 3.56 8.84 -14.61
N ILE A 152 2.92 9.87 -14.08
CA ILE A 152 2.91 11.22 -14.68
C ILE A 152 3.51 12.28 -13.75
N SER A 153 3.48 12.07 -12.44
CA SER A 153 4.10 12.97 -11.45
C SER A 153 4.18 12.32 -10.07
N ASP A 154 4.72 13.03 -9.08
CA ASP A 154 4.48 12.73 -7.67
C ASP A 154 3.01 13.00 -7.30
N CYS A 155 2.58 12.44 -6.18
CA CYS A 155 1.29 12.82 -5.61
C CYS A 155 1.41 14.22 -5.01
N HIS A 156 0.38 15.05 -5.21
CA HIS A 156 0.26 16.27 -4.43
C HIS A 156 -0.27 15.88 -3.05
N GLU A 157 0.50 16.14 -2.00
CA GLU A 157 -0.05 16.26 -0.66
C GLU A 157 -1.02 17.45 -0.71
N ASP A 158 -2.29 17.26 -0.38
CA ASP A 158 -3.26 18.34 -0.35
C ASP A 158 -2.80 19.40 0.68
N ARG A 159 -2.05 20.41 0.22
CA ARG A 159 -1.78 21.66 0.96
C ARG A 159 -3.06 22.48 1.21
N ALA A 160 -4.23 21.96 0.84
CA ALA A 160 -5.53 22.60 0.99
C ALA A 160 -6.16 22.45 2.40
N SER A 161 -5.48 21.82 3.37
CA SER A 161 -6.04 21.60 4.72
C SER A 161 -5.28 22.27 5.87
N LEU A 162 -4.24 23.08 5.60
CA LEU A 162 -3.46 23.79 6.63
C LEU A 162 -3.48 25.31 6.45
N GLY A 163 -4.66 25.90 6.31
CA GLY A 163 -4.75 27.33 6.02
C GLY A 163 -6.11 27.98 6.23
N ARG A 164 -6.76 27.79 7.40
CA ARG A 164 -7.59 28.82 8.03
C ARG A 164 -7.98 28.41 9.46
N PRO A 165 -7.58 29.17 10.50
CA PRO A 165 -8.27 29.12 11.77
C PRO A 165 -9.74 29.49 11.53
N ALA A 166 -10.66 28.76 12.17
CA ALA A 166 -12.08 29.08 12.16
C ALA A 166 -12.26 30.52 12.66
N ALA A 167 -12.89 31.37 11.85
CA ALA A 167 -13.34 32.68 12.28
C ALA A 167 -14.37 32.50 13.41
N GLU A 168 -14.23 33.31 14.47
CA GLU A 168 -15.18 33.38 15.57
C GLU A 168 -16.62 33.62 15.09
N PRO A 169 -17.63 33.05 15.77
CA PRO A 169 -19.03 33.39 15.51
C PRO A 169 -19.30 34.81 16.03
N GLY A 170 -19.34 35.78 15.13
CA GLY A 170 -19.84 37.13 15.40
C GLY A 170 -21.35 37.13 15.64
N GLU A 171 -21.76 37.91 16.63
CA GLU A 171 -23.14 38.26 17.00
C GLU A 171 -24.07 38.52 15.81
N LEU A 172 -25.28 37.95 15.86
CA LEU A 172 -26.42 38.39 15.06
C LEU A 172 -27.36 39.23 15.93
N PRO A 173 -27.85 40.38 15.43
CA PRO A 173 -28.69 41.30 16.19
C PRO A 173 -30.14 40.82 16.28
N LEU A 174 -30.78 41.20 17.40
CA LEU A 174 -32.21 41.09 17.65
C LEU A 174 -33.05 41.67 16.50
N GLN A 175 -33.96 40.86 15.96
CA GLN A 175 -35.14 41.34 15.24
C GLN A 175 -36.38 40.98 16.06
N GLN A 176 -36.94 42.01 16.68
CA GLN A 176 -38.19 42.01 17.41
C GLN A 176 -39.29 42.31 16.39
N ASP A 177 -40.27 41.44 16.24
CA ASP A 177 -41.58 41.81 15.71
C ASP A 177 -42.66 40.97 16.38
N GLY A 178 -43.69 41.67 16.85
CA GLY A 178 -44.75 41.14 17.69
C GLY A 178 -46.07 40.99 16.95
N ALA A 179 -47.09 40.65 17.77
CA ALA A 179 -48.51 40.57 17.47
C ALA A 179 -48.91 39.40 16.55
N GLU A 180 -50.05 38.73 16.69
CA GLU A 180 -51.11 38.56 17.68
C GLU A 180 -52.03 37.52 17.00
N GLY A 181 -52.77 36.70 17.76
CA GLY A 181 -53.97 36.04 17.23
C GLY A 181 -54.07 34.53 17.45
N GLU A 182 -54.49 34.13 18.65
CA GLU A 182 -55.44 33.03 18.84
C GLU A 182 -56.71 33.67 19.42
N PRO A 183 -57.93 33.20 19.09
CA PRO A 183 -58.52 32.19 19.97
C PRO A 183 -59.50 31.20 19.31
N LEU A 184 -59.79 30.12 20.05
CA LEU A 184 -61.10 29.47 20.10
C LEU A 184 -61.96 30.09 21.21
#